data_AF-A0A9E3MGB1-F1
#
_entry.id   AF-A0A9E3MGB1-F1
#
_cell.length_a   1.000
_cell.length_b   1.000
_cell.length_c   1.000
_cell.angle_alpha   90.00
_cell.angle_beta   90.00
_cell.angle_gamma   90.00
#
_symmetry.space_group_name_H-M   'P 1'
#
loop_
_entity.id
_entity.type
_entity.pdbx_description
1 polymer ?
#
loop_
_entity_poly.entity_id
_entity_poly.type
_entity_poly.pdbx_seq_one_letter_code
_entity_poly.pdbx_strand_id
1 'polypeptide(L)' 'MQAPPPITRILLIVCTVLLFASQIPALGMLMGQWLALHPALSGFWPWQLLTFGFVHVQVLNWLFNMMMLYYFGS' A
#
# COMPACT_ATOMS: atom_id res chain seq x y z
N MET A 1 -17.68 7.88 17.76
CA MET A 1 -16.33 7.38 17.39
C MET A 1 -15.51 8.60 17.04
N GLN A 2 -14.32 8.77 17.63
CA GLN A 2 -13.42 9.86 17.25
C GLN A 2 -12.79 9.56 15.89
N ALA A 3 -12.48 10.60 15.12
CA ALA A 3 -11.78 10.42 13.85
C ALA A 3 -10.36 9.89 14.10
N PRO A 4 -9.83 8.97 13.27
CA PRO A 4 -8.44 8.53 13.37
C PRO A 4 -7.47 9.71 13.24
N PRO A 5 -6.24 9.58 13.79
CA PRO A 5 -5.21 10.60 13.61
C PRO A 5 -4.96 10.94 12.13
N PRO A 6 -4.51 12.16 11.82
CA PRO A 6 -4.32 12.60 10.44
C PRO A 6 -3.43 11.66 9.61
N ILE A 7 -2.35 11.14 10.20
CA ILE A 7 -1.41 10.22 9.52
C ILE A 7 -2.10 8.91 9.16
N THR A 8 -2.82 8.33 10.11
CA THR A 8 -3.58 7.08 9.93
C THR A 8 -4.62 7.24 8.83
N ARG A 9 -5.32 8.38 8.81
CA ARG A 9 -6.26 8.71 7.74
C ARG A 9 -5.59 8.78 6.37
N ILE A 10 -4.41 9.39 6.27
CA ILE A 10 -3.64 9.45 5.03
C ILE A 10 -3.22 8.05 4.59
N LEU A 11 -2.70 7.23 5.49
CA LEU A 11 -2.28 5.86 5.19
C LEU A 11 -3.45 5.00 4.70
N LEU A 12 -4.61 5.10 5.34
CA LEU A 12 -5.84 4.44 4.88
C LEU A 12 -6.21 4.87 3.45
N ILE A 13 -6.19 6.18 3.17
CA ILE A 13 -6.50 6.71 1.84
C ILE A 13 -5.50 6.21 0.79
N VAL A 14 -4.20 6.34 1.07
CA VAL A 14 -3.12 5.95 0.13
C VAL A 14 -3.22 4.47 -0.21
N CYS A 15 -3.29 3.57 0.78
CA CYS A 15 -3.40 2.13 0.55
C CYS A 15 -4.68 1.77 -0.23
N THR A 16 -5.80 2.47 0.04
CA THR A 16 -7.05 2.27 -0.70
C THR A 16 -6.92 2.69 -2.16
N VAL A 17 -6.39 3.89 -2.42
CA VAL A 17 -6.18 4.41 -3.78
C VAL A 17 -5.24 3.49 -4.56
N LEU A 18 -4.17 3.01 -3.94
CA LEU A 18 -3.21 2.11 -4.57
C LEU A 18 -3.83 0.74 -4.91
N LEU A 19 -4.68 0.17 -4.05
CA LEU A 19 -5.39 -1.07 -4.36
C LEU A 19 -6.31 -0.91 -5.59
N PHE A 20 -7.07 0.19 -5.67
CA PHE A 20 -7.96 0.41 -6.81
C PHE A 20 -7.19 0.77 -8.08
N ALA A 21 -6.12 1.55 -7.97
CA ALA A 21 -5.24 1.85 -9.10
C ALA A 21 -4.61 0.58 -9.67
N SER A 22 -4.22 -0.39 -8.82
CA SER A 22 -3.61 -1.65 -9.28
C SER A 22 -4.56 -2.55 -10.07
N GLN A 23 -5.88 -2.32 -10.01
CA GLN A 23 -6.86 -3.04 -10.82
C GLN A 23 -6.81 -2.64 -12.31
N ILE A 24 -6.21 -1.48 -12.63
CA ILE A 24 -5.93 -1.08 -14.00
C ILE A 24 -4.62 -1.78 -14.43
N PRO A 25 -4.61 -2.69 -15.42
CA PRO A 25 -3.46 -3.53 -15.70
C PRO A 25 -2.14 -2.78 -15.91
N ALA A 26 -2.17 -1.66 -16.64
CA ALA A 26 -0.99 -0.83 -16.88
C ALA A 26 -0.42 -0.22 -15.59
N LEU A 27 -1.30 0.24 -14.69
CA LEU A 27 -0.89 0.80 -13.40
C LEU A 27 -0.44 -0.29 -12.44
N GLY A 28 -1.13 -1.44 -12.41
CA GLY A 28 -0.72 -2.60 -11.60
C GLY A 28 0.68 -3.08 -11.95
N MET A 29 1.02 -3.16 -13.23
CA MET A 29 2.37 -3.52 -13.68
C MET A 29 3.41 -2.48 -13.25
N LEU A 30 3.13 -1.19 -13.44
CA LEU A 30 4.03 -0.10 -13.05
C LEU A 30 4.24 -0.07 -11.53
N MET A 31 3.18 -0.21 -10.75
CA MET A 31 3.26 -0.27 -9.28
C MET A 31 4.01 -1.51 -8.80
N GLY A 32 3.83 -2.66 -9.45
CA GLY A 32 4.58 -3.87 -9.15
C GLY A 32 6.09 -3.69 -9.38
N GLN A 33 6.49 -3.03 -10.46
CA GLN A 33 7.91 -2.81 -10.77
C GLN A 33 8.56 -1.74 -9.87
N TRP A 34 7.84 -0.66 -9.57
CA TRP A 34 8.43 0.52 -8.94
C TRP A 34 8.14 0.63 -7.43
N LEU A 35 6.98 0.15 -6.96
CA LEU A 35 6.55 0.36 -5.57
C LEU A 35 6.60 -0.92 -4.72
N ALA A 36 6.33 -2.08 -5.31
CA ALA A 36 6.48 -3.36 -4.61
C ALA A 36 7.96 -3.74 -4.45
N LEU A 37 8.24 -4.76 -3.65
CA LEU A 37 9.60 -5.27 -3.44
C LEU A 37 10.05 -6.10 -4.65
N HIS A 38 10.29 -5.42 -5.78
CA HIS A 38 10.65 -6.03 -7.04
C HIS A 38 12.17 -5.94 -7.27
N PRO A 39 12.85 -7.06 -7.54
CA PRO A 39 14.30 -7.05 -7.77
C PRO A 39 14.67 -6.15 -8.95
N ALA A 40 15.59 -5.23 -8.74
CA ALA A 40 16.26 -4.46 -9.77
C ALA A 40 17.72 -4.92 -9.83
N LEU A 41 18.08 -5.66 -10.89
CA LEU A 41 19.40 -6.28 -11.05
C LEU A 41 19.75 -7.17 -9.84
N SER A 42 20.69 -6.74 -9.00
CA SER A 42 21.18 -7.46 -7.82
C SER A 42 20.57 -6.98 -6.49
N GLY A 43 19.58 -6.09 -6.51
CA GLY A 43 19.01 -5.50 -5.29
C GLY A 43 17.61 -4.93 -5.47
N PHE A 44 17.28 -3.90 -4.70
CA PHE A 44 16.00 -3.19 -4.73
C PHE A 44 16.26 -1.70 -4.85
N TRP A 45 15.29 -0.97 -5.41
CA TRP A 45 15.34 0.48 -5.36
C TRP A 45 15.14 0.97 -3.91
N PRO A 46 15.84 2.03 -3.46
CA PRO A 46 15.82 2.45 -2.06
C PRO A 46 14.42 2.75 -1.52
N TRP A 47 13.53 3.32 -2.35
CA TRP A 47 12.16 3.63 -1.96
C TRP A 47 11.28 2.40 -1.76
N GLN A 48 11.61 1.26 -2.40
CA GLN A 48 10.84 0.02 -2.25
C GLN A 48 10.85 -0.51 -0.82
N LEU A 49 11.84 -0.15 0.01
CA LEU A 49 11.87 -0.48 1.44
C LEU A 49 10.75 0.20 2.24
N LEU A 50 10.17 1.28 1.73
CA LEU A 50 9.03 1.96 2.34
C LEU A 50 7.74 1.68 1.57
N THR A 51 7.78 1.80 0.24
CA THR A 51 6.57 1.76 -0.59
C THR A 51 5.93 0.39 -0.68
N PHE A 52 6.69 -0.69 -0.46
CA PHE A 52 6.13 -2.05 -0.56
C PHE A 52 5.02 -2.31 0.47
N GLY A 53 5.07 -1.64 1.63
CA GLY A 53 4.03 -1.77 2.66
C GLY A 53 2.69 -1.16 2.26
N PHE A 54 2.65 -0.30 1.24
CA PHE A 54 1.43 0.36 0.76
C PHE A 54 0.76 -0.37 -0.41
N VAL A 55 1.44 -1.34 -1.02
CA VAL A 55 0.94 -2.08 -2.19
C VAL A 55 0.35 -3.42 -1.74
N HIS A 56 -0.91 -3.66 -2.07
CA HIS A 56 -1.61 -4.91 -1.74
C HIS A 56 -2.00 -5.67 -3.01
N VAL A 57 -1.79 -6.99 -2.98
CA VAL A 57 -2.09 -7.88 -4.12
C VAL A 57 -3.53 -8.37 -4.09
N GLN A 58 -4.11 -8.52 -2.90
CA GLN A 58 -5.44 -9.09 -2.70
C GLN A 58 -6.28 -8.19 -1.80
N VAL A 59 -7.58 -8.09 -2.13
CA VAL A 59 -8.55 -7.28 -1.38
C VAL A 59 -8.62 -7.72 0.09
N LEU A 60 -8.53 -9.02 0.37
CA LEU A 60 -8.60 -9.54 1.74
C LEU A 60 -7.42 -9.07 2.60
N ASN A 61 -6.21 -9.11 2.06
CA ASN A 61 -5.00 -8.67 2.76
C ASN A 61 -5.04 -7.16 3.04
N TRP A 62 -5.51 -6.39 2.06
CA TRP A 62 -5.74 -4.96 2.23
C TRP A 62 -6.78 -4.68 3.32
N LEU A 63 -7.93 -5.37 3.28
CA LEU A 63 -9.03 -5.15 4.23
C LEU A 63 -8.59 -5.37 5.67
N PHE A 64 -7.93 -6.51 5.96
CA PHE A 64 -7.45 -6.80 7.31
C PHE A 64 -6.39 -5.79 7.76
N ASN A 65 -5.45 -5.40 6.89
CA ASN A 65 -4.44 -4.41 7.23
C ASN A 65 -5.05 -3.03 7.50
N MET A 66 -6.04 -2.59 6.71
CA MET A 66 -6.71 -1.31 6.93
C MET A 66 -7.58 -1.33 8.20
N MET A 67 -8.20 -2.47 8.52
CA MET A 67 -8.93 -2.64 9.76
C MET A 67 -7.98 -2.56 10.97
N MET A 68 -6.84 -3.25 10.92
CA MET A 68 -5.82 -3.16 11.97
C MET A 68 -5.28 -1.73 12.09
N LEU A 69 -4.97 -1.08 10.97
CA LEU A 69 -4.50 0.31 10.97
C LEU A 69 -5.56 1.28 11.53
N TYR A 70 -6.85 1.06 11.26
CA TYR A 70 -7.94 1.87 11.79
C TYR A 70 -8.09 1.73 13.30
N TYR A 71 -7.99 0.51 13.83
CA TYR A 71 -8.14 0.25 15.28
C TYR A 71 -6.87 0.51 16.10
N PHE A 72 -5.69 0.30 15.53
CA PHE A 72 -4.41 0.34 16.24
C PHE A 72 -3.47 1.46 15.80
N GLY A 73 -3.81 2.22 14.75
CA GLY A 73 -3.01 3.35 14.27
C GLY A 73 -3.21 4.63 15.07
N SER A 74 -3.48 4.54 16.37
CA SER A 74 -3.71 5.68 17.27
C SER A 74 -2.45 6.11 18.00
#